data_AF-A0A7C6N5F8-F1
#
_entry.id   AF-A0A7C6N5F8-F1
#
_cell.length_a   1.000
_cell.length_b   1.000
_cell.length_c   1.000
_cell.angle_alpha   90.00
_cell.angle_beta   90.00
_cell.angle_gamma   90.00
#
_symmetry.space_group_name_H-M   'P 1'
#
loop_
_entity.id
_entity.type
_entity.pdbx_description
1 polymer ?
#
loop_
_entity_poly.entity_id
_entity_poly.type
_entity_poly.pdbx_seq_one_letter_code
_entity_poly.pdbx_strand_id
1 'polypeptide(L)'
;MKKAVVAIVGRPNVGKSTLFNRLTGRRVAIVESIPGVTRDRLYAEGEWAGRRFFLVDTGGIAPVQPDDPIQQQVYEQAVLAVDEADLILFVVDGPAGLQALDREVADILRRAAKPVVLVVNKVDSFQPGWGADFYALGFGEPVLVSAEHALNLDELFEAIVSHLPPAVAEDETAAVKVAIIGRPNVGKSSLVNALLGEERVIVSSVPGTTRDAVDTPLRFQEQDFLLIDTAGIRARVRARSRGHASQGAVEYYSVLRALQAVERSDVTLVLLDAAEFLLEQDKKVAAIPHEAGRGTILVVNKWDLAEKTSRTAQEYERRLRMEMPFIRYAPALFLSARTGLRVGRVFPEVIRVAAEYSRRVPTGRLNQALREAVDRRHPPSRKGKTLKIYYASQIQVKPPTIQFWVNNPELVHFSYRRFLENRIREEFGFTGTPLRLFFRKRGRKAAEY
;
A
#
# COMPACT_ATOMS: atom_id res chain seq x y z
N MET A 1 -3.32 -0.20 11.50
CA MET A 1 -2.06 0.19 12.20
C MET A 1 -1.08 0.85 11.23
N LYS A 2 -0.25 1.81 11.64
CA LYS A 2 0.88 2.29 10.81
C LYS A 2 1.91 1.16 10.69
N LYS A 3 2.09 0.60 9.49
CA LYS A 3 3.17 -0.36 9.23
C LYS A 3 4.51 0.37 9.30
N ALA A 4 5.47 -0.23 9.99
CA ALA A 4 6.83 0.27 10.01
C ALA A 4 7.49 0.12 8.64
N VAL A 5 8.41 1.01 8.30
CA VAL A 5 9.22 0.95 7.07
C VAL A 5 10.62 0.44 7.40
N VAL A 6 11.03 -0.62 6.72
CA VAL A 6 12.35 -1.24 6.81
C VAL A 6 13.08 -1.00 5.50
N ALA A 7 14.18 -0.26 5.52
CA ALA A 7 14.96 0.05 4.32
C ALA A 7 16.24 -0.79 4.25
N ILE A 8 16.54 -1.36 3.09
CA ILE A 8 17.78 -2.12 2.83
C ILE A 8 18.79 -1.19 2.18
N VAL A 9 19.90 -0.93 2.86
CA VAL A 9 20.97 -0.02 2.43
C VAL A 9 22.28 -0.79 2.34
N GLY A 10 23.16 -0.39 1.44
CA GLY A 10 24.50 -0.97 1.30
C GLY A 10 25.08 -0.66 -0.07
N ARG A 11 26.38 -0.86 -0.25
CA ARG A 11 27.05 -0.65 -1.55
C ARG A 11 26.49 -1.57 -2.65
N PRO A 12 26.76 -1.31 -3.94
CA PRO A 12 26.34 -2.21 -5.02
C PRO A 12 26.86 -3.64 -4.82
N ASN A 13 26.10 -4.61 -5.34
CA ASN A 13 26.49 -6.03 -5.39
C ASN A 13 26.63 -6.78 -4.05
N VAL A 14 26.28 -6.19 -2.90
CA VAL A 14 26.23 -6.88 -1.59
C VAL A 14 25.05 -7.86 -1.46
N GLY A 15 24.16 -7.92 -2.45
CA GLY A 15 23.00 -8.83 -2.47
C GLY A 15 21.71 -8.25 -1.87
N LYS A 16 21.55 -6.92 -1.83
CA LYS A 16 20.33 -6.22 -1.35
C LYS A 16 19.05 -6.76 -2.00
N SER A 17 19.01 -6.83 -3.34
CA SER A 17 17.80 -7.26 -4.06
C SER A 17 17.52 -8.77 -3.88
N THR A 18 18.55 -9.60 -3.72
CA THR A 18 18.40 -11.01 -3.35
C THR A 18 17.76 -11.12 -1.97
N LEU A 19 18.26 -10.36 -0.99
CA LEU A 19 17.70 -10.31 0.35
C LEU A 19 16.26 -9.80 0.35
N PHE A 20 15.98 -8.72 -0.38
CA PHE A 20 14.63 -8.17 -0.56
C PHE A 20 13.64 -9.23 -1.06
N ASN A 21 14.01 -9.97 -2.12
CA ASN A 21 13.15 -11.02 -2.68
C ASN A 21 12.91 -12.17 -1.69
N ARG A 22 13.91 -12.52 -0.89
CA ARG A 22 13.78 -13.58 0.13
C ARG A 22 12.87 -13.15 1.28
N LEU A 23 13.04 -11.92 1.76
CA LEU A 23 12.25 -11.39 2.87
C LEU A 23 10.77 -11.21 2.49
N THR A 24 10.50 -10.93 1.22
CA THR A 24 9.14 -10.70 0.70
C THR A 24 8.48 -12.01 0.23
N GLY A 25 9.25 -12.94 -0.33
CA GLY A 25 8.77 -14.17 -0.96
C GLY A 25 8.22 -15.26 -0.03
N ARG A 26 8.42 -15.17 1.30
CA ARG A 26 7.94 -16.24 2.23
C ARG A 26 6.43 -16.23 2.45
N ARG A 27 5.71 -15.11 2.25
CA ARG A 27 4.23 -15.03 2.29
C ARG A 27 3.64 -13.83 1.51
N VAL A 28 4.01 -13.60 0.25
CA VAL A 28 3.13 -12.78 -0.60
C VAL A 28 1.86 -13.59 -0.83
N ALA A 29 0.78 -13.28 -0.09
CA ALA A 29 -0.55 -13.74 -0.46
C ALA A 29 -0.75 -13.33 -1.92
N ILE A 30 -0.85 -14.33 -2.81
CA ILE A 30 -0.90 -14.17 -4.26
C ILE A 30 -2.11 -13.29 -4.59
N VAL A 31 -1.90 -11.99 -4.68
CA VAL A 31 -2.66 -11.10 -5.53
C VAL A 31 -1.83 -11.03 -6.80
N GLU A 32 -2.29 -11.73 -7.85
CA GLU A 32 -1.75 -11.58 -9.20
C GLU A 32 -1.50 -10.10 -9.47
N SER A 33 -0.33 -9.76 -10.04
CA SER A 33 -0.04 -8.40 -10.50
C SER A 33 -1.23 -7.89 -11.31
N ILE A 34 -1.73 -6.71 -10.96
CA ILE A 34 -2.84 -6.09 -11.68
C ILE A 34 -2.42 -5.89 -13.14
N PRO A 35 -3.13 -6.50 -14.12
CA PRO A 35 -2.83 -6.25 -15.52
C PRO A 35 -2.95 -4.75 -15.82
N GLY A 36 -1.87 -4.17 -16.36
CA GLY A 36 -1.79 -2.73 -16.66
C GLY A 36 -1.11 -1.88 -15.57
N VAL A 37 -0.60 -2.48 -14.49
CA VAL A 37 0.26 -1.80 -13.51
C VAL A 37 1.55 -2.60 -13.36
N THR A 38 2.69 -2.01 -13.70
CA THR A 38 3.99 -2.63 -13.43
C THR A 38 4.21 -2.69 -11.93
N ARG A 39 4.49 -3.88 -11.39
CA ARG A 39 4.95 -4.02 -10.01
C ARG A 39 6.27 -3.29 -9.86
N ASP A 40 6.27 -2.21 -9.09
CA ASP A 40 7.51 -1.55 -8.73
C ASP A 40 8.26 -2.44 -7.74
N ARG A 41 9.46 -2.90 -8.13
CA ARG A 41 10.33 -3.78 -7.33
C ARG A 41 10.96 -3.07 -6.12
N LEU A 42 10.42 -1.91 -5.75
CA LEU A 42 11.04 -0.94 -4.84
C LEU A 42 10.48 -1.03 -3.42
N TYR A 43 9.28 -1.60 -3.26
CA TYR A 43 8.64 -1.79 -1.97
C TYR A 43 7.80 -3.07 -1.99
N ALA A 44 7.70 -3.73 -0.84
CA ALA A 44 6.86 -4.91 -0.66
C ALA A 44 6.47 -5.09 0.81
N GLU A 45 5.40 -5.82 1.08
CA GLU A 45 4.99 -6.14 2.43
C GLU A 45 5.73 -7.38 2.94
N GLY A 46 6.36 -7.26 4.10
CA GLY A 46 6.90 -8.38 4.88
C GLY A 46 5.99 -8.70 6.06
N GLU A 47 5.90 -9.98 6.42
CA GLU A 47 5.22 -10.44 7.64
C GLU A 47 6.09 -11.49 8.35
N TRP A 48 6.36 -11.26 9.63
CA TRP A 48 7.01 -12.24 10.50
C TRP A 48 6.38 -12.25 11.88
N ALA A 49 6.09 -13.43 12.42
CA ALA A 49 5.45 -13.61 13.73
C ALA A 49 4.20 -12.72 13.93
N GLY A 50 3.41 -12.51 12.87
CA GLY A 50 2.22 -11.64 12.89
C GLY A 50 2.50 -10.13 12.84
N ARG A 51 3.77 -9.71 12.82
CA ARG A 51 4.18 -8.31 12.65
C ARG A 51 4.39 -8.02 11.17
N ARG A 52 3.66 -7.04 10.65
CA ARG A 52 3.72 -6.59 9.25
C ARG A 52 4.49 -5.28 9.12
N PHE A 53 5.30 -5.17 8.10
CA PHE A 53 6.10 -3.99 7.80
C PHE A 53 6.27 -3.84 6.28
N PHE A 54 6.58 -2.63 5.83
CA PHE A 54 7.01 -2.38 4.46
C PHE A 54 8.52 -2.58 4.37
N LEU A 55 8.97 -3.37 3.42
CA LEU A 55 10.36 -3.51 3.06
C LEU A 55 10.65 -2.70 1.80
N VAL A 56 11.79 -2.01 1.77
CA VAL A 56 12.17 -1.07 0.73
C VAL A 56 13.61 -1.37 0.25
N ASP A 57 13.82 -1.53 -1.06
CA ASP A 57 15.17 -1.67 -1.65
C ASP A 57 15.68 -0.33 -2.15
N THR A 58 16.53 0.34 -1.37
CA THR A 58 17.02 1.70 -1.70
C THR A 58 17.89 1.70 -2.96
N GLY A 59 18.47 0.55 -3.31
CA GLY A 59 19.25 0.36 -4.53
C GLY A 59 18.46 0.56 -5.82
N GLY A 60 17.15 0.29 -5.80
CA GLY A 60 16.27 0.53 -6.93
C GLY A 60 15.61 1.91 -6.94
N ILE A 61 15.79 2.70 -5.88
CA ILE A 61 15.02 3.93 -5.61
C ILE A 61 15.83 5.19 -5.87
N ALA A 62 17.10 5.20 -5.47
CA ALA A 62 17.91 6.40 -5.67
C ALA A 62 18.04 6.68 -7.17
N PRO A 63 18.02 7.96 -7.58
CA PRO A 63 18.26 8.33 -8.96
C PRO A 63 19.70 7.95 -9.32
N VAL A 64 19.81 6.88 -10.09
CA VAL A 64 21.08 6.47 -10.68
C VAL A 64 21.14 7.16 -12.03
N GLN A 65 21.88 8.27 -12.13
CA GLN A 65 22.33 8.69 -13.45
C GLN A 65 23.51 7.78 -13.83
N PRO A 66 23.55 7.25 -15.07
CA PRO A 66 24.62 6.35 -15.50
C PRO A 66 26.03 6.93 -15.30
N ASP A 67 26.14 8.26 -15.34
CA ASP A 67 27.39 9.01 -15.24
C ASP A 67 27.74 9.44 -13.81
N ASP A 68 26.81 9.29 -12.85
CA ASP A 68 27.08 9.69 -11.47
C ASP A 68 28.10 8.74 -10.82
N PRO A 69 29.10 9.25 -10.08
CA PRO A 69 30.02 8.40 -9.33
C PRO A 69 29.27 7.46 -8.37
N ILE A 70 29.69 6.20 -8.29
CA ILE A 70 29.08 5.18 -7.41
C ILE A 70 28.98 5.66 -5.95
N GLN A 71 29.96 6.42 -5.48
CA GLN A 71 29.96 7.02 -4.13
C GLN A 71 28.75 7.94 -3.90
N GLN A 72 28.44 8.80 -4.87
CA GLN A 72 27.31 9.72 -4.80
C GLN A 72 25.98 8.96 -4.76
N GLN A 73 25.84 7.93 -5.60
CA GLN A 73 24.65 7.08 -5.63
C GLN A 73 24.41 6.38 -4.29
N VAL A 74 25.47 5.83 -3.69
CA VAL A 74 25.41 5.15 -2.38
C VAL A 74 25.07 6.14 -1.26
N TYR A 75 25.63 7.35 -1.30
CA TYR A 75 25.32 8.42 -0.36
C TYR A 75 23.82 8.79 -0.42
N GLU A 76 23.30 9.03 -1.62
CA GLU A 76 21.88 9.36 -1.81
C GLU A 76 20.97 8.24 -1.30
N GLN A 77 21.29 6.97 -1.59
CA GLN A 77 20.53 5.82 -1.07
C GLN A 77 20.48 5.78 0.46
N ALA A 78 21.60 6.03 1.12
CA ALA A 78 21.69 6.02 2.58
C ALA A 78 20.87 7.18 3.18
N VAL A 79 20.97 8.38 2.61
CA VAL A 79 20.17 9.55 3.06
C VAL A 79 18.66 9.27 2.89
N LEU A 80 18.25 8.72 1.75
CA LEU A 80 16.84 8.39 1.50
C LEU A 80 16.28 7.39 2.52
N ALA A 81 17.07 6.40 2.91
CA ALA A 81 16.71 5.44 3.95
C ALA A 81 16.58 6.10 5.32
N VAL A 82 17.55 6.97 5.65
CA VAL A 82 17.63 7.69 6.91
C VAL A 82 16.44 8.63 7.09
N ASP A 83 15.86 9.19 6.05
CA ASP A 83 14.71 10.09 6.21
C ASP A 83 13.42 9.34 6.58
N GLU A 84 13.12 8.21 5.92
CA GLU A 84 11.77 7.60 5.97
C GLU A 84 11.68 6.23 6.66
N ALA A 85 12.80 5.53 6.86
CA ALA A 85 12.75 4.20 7.49
C ALA A 85 12.55 4.29 9.01
N ASP A 86 11.78 3.39 9.59
CA ASP A 86 11.74 3.17 11.04
C ASP A 86 12.89 2.25 11.49
N LEU A 87 13.41 1.42 10.58
CA LEU A 87 14.56 0.52 10.77
C LEU A 87 15.38 0.43 9.48
N ILE A 88 16.71 0.40 9.61
CA ILE A 88 17.62 0.26 8.47
C ILE A 88 18.36 -1.08 8.55
N LEU A 89 18.31 -1.87 7.47
CA LEU A 89 19.15 -3.05 7.27
C LEU A 89 20.39 -2.62 6.49
N PHE A 90 21.51 -2.51 7.19
CA PHE A 90 22.79 -2.16 6.55
C PHE A 90 23.49 -3.43 6.08
N VAL A 91 23.43 -3.71 4.79
CA VAL A 91 23.94 -4.93 4.18
C VAL A 91 25.37 -4.74 3.67
N VAL A 92 26.27 -5.62 4.11
CA VAL A 92 27.66 -5.73 3.65
C VAL A 92 27.90 -7.13 3.07
N ASP A 93 28.95 -7.26 2.26
CA ASP A 93 29.35 -8.53 1.65
C ASP A 93 30.44 -9.19 2.49
N GLY A 94 30.13 -10.34 3.07
CA GLY A 94 31.02 -11.06 3.97
C GLY A 94 32.33 -11.49 3.30
N PRO A 95 32.31 -12.28 2.22
CA PRO A 95 33.50 -12.69 1.48
C PRO A 95 34.40 -11.53 1.01
N ALA A 96 33.81 -10.40 0.61
CA ALA A 96 34.58 -9.23 0.17
C ALA A 96 35.16 -8.38 1.30
N GLY A 97 34.81 -8.67 2.57
CA GLY A 97 35.26 -7.91 3.73
C GLY A 97 34.81 -6.44 3.73
N LEU A 98 35.37 -5.67 4.67
CA LEU A 98 34.97 -4.29 4.92
C LEU A 98 35.60 -3.28 3.93
N GLN A 99 34.78 -2.68 3.07
CA GLN A 99 35.22 -1.73 2.04
C GLN A 99 35.17 -0.26 2.51
N ALA A 100 35.77 0.65 1.75
CA ALA A 100 35.73 2.10 2.04
C ALA A 100 34.29 2.65 2.01
N LEU A 101 33.53 2.29 0.98
CA LEU A 101 32.11 2.65 0.83
C LEU A 101 31.25 2.18 2.01
N ASP A 102 31.56 1.03 2.61
CA ASP A 102 30.82 0.52 3.78
C ASP A 102 31.05 1.44 4.99
N ARG A 103 32.26 1.98 5.16
CA ARG A 103 32.58 2.94 6.24
C ARG A 103 31.88 4.28 6.01
N GLU A 104 31.85 4.77 4.77
CA GLU A 104 31.15 6.02 4.40
C GLU A 104 29.64 5.90 4.69
N VAL A 105 29.02 4.78 4.30
CA VAL A 105 27.60 4.51 4.61
C VAL A 105 27.38 4.44 6.11
N ALA A 106 28.25 3.73 6.84
CA ALA A 106 28.16 3.64 8.29
C ALA A 106 28.21 5.01 8.98
N ASP A 107 29.06 5.93 8.49
CA ASP A 107 29.12 7.31 9.02
C ASP A 107 27.80 8.06 8.84
N ILE A 108 27.13 7.90 7.69
CA ILE A 108 25.82 8.50 7.43
C ILE A 108 24.78 7.90 8.39
N LEU A 109 24.73 6.57 8.49
CA LEU A 109 23.74 5.85 9.30
C LEU A 109 23.91 6.11 10.80
N ARG A 110 25.14 6.24 11.31
CA ARG A 110 25.40 6.59 12.73
C ARG A 110 24.83 7.95 13.11
N ARG A 111 24.83 8.92 12.19
CA ARG A 111 24.30 10.28 12.43
C ARG A 111 22.77 10.33 12.44
N ALA A 112 22.09 9.31 11.92
CA ALA A 112 20.65 9.28 11.72
C ALA A 112 19.82 9.10 13.00
N ALA A 113 20.42 8.63 14.10
CA ALA A 113 19.73 8.25 15.34
C ALA A 113 18.55 7.28 15.13
N LYS A 114 18.65 6.40 14.12
CA LYS A 114 17.65 5.36 13.81
C LYS A 114 18.21 3.97 14.16
N PRO A 115 17.34 2.99 14.49
CA PRO A 115 17.76 1.60 14.63
C PRO A 115 18.40 1.10 13.32
N VAL A 116 19.58 0.48 13.44
CA VAL A 116 20.31 -0.13 12.32
C VAL A 116 20.63 -1.57 12.70
N VAL A 117 20.26 -2.51 11.85
CA VAL A 117 20.71 -3.91 11.94
C VAL A 117 21.77 -4.12 10.86
N LEU A 118 22.99 -4.44 11.29
CA LEU A 118 24.08 -4.78 10.39
C LEU A 118 23.91 -6.21 9.90
N VAL A 119 23.83 -6.38 8.59
CA VAL A 119 23.61 -7.66 7.91
C VAL A 119 24.83 -8.00 7.08
N VAL A 120 25.57 -9.04 7.47
CA VAL A 120 26.67 -9.56 6.66
C VAL A 120 26.08 -10.65 5.77
N ASN A 121 26.00 -10.39 4.48
CA ASN A 121 25.38 -11.29 3.51
C ASN A 121 26.43 -12.16 2.78
N LYS A 122 25.96 -13.20 2.08
CA LYS A 122 26.77 -14.21 1.37
C LYS A 122 27.64 -15.07 2.31
N VAL A 123 27.10 -15.34 3.50
CA VAL A 123 27.74 -16.17 4.51
C VAL A 123 27.23 -17.60 4.38
N ASP A 124 27.99 -18.44 3.69
CA ASP A 124 27.57 -19.83 3.46
C ASP A 124 28.11 -20.80 4.52
N SER A 125 28.97 -20.32 5.43
CA SER A 125 29.52 -21.08 6.56
C SER A 125 29.68 -20.21 7.82
N PHE A 126 29.21 -20.70 8.96
CA PHE A 126 29.18 -19.98 10.25
C PHE A 126 30.31 -20.45 11.18
N GLN A 127 31.56 -20.13 10.83
CA GLN A 127 32.70 -20.49 11.68
C GLN A 127 32.84 -19.52 12.88
N PRO A 128 33.26 -19.99 14.07
CA PRO A 128 33.51 -19.11 15.20
C PRO A 128 34.54 -18.02 14.87
N GLY A 129 34.23 -16.76 15.19
CA GLY A 129 35.09 -15.59 14.92
C GLY A 129 34.95 -15.00 13.51
N TRP A 130 34.21 -15.65 12.61
CA TRP A 130 33.94 -15.10 11.29
C TRP A 130 33.03 -13.87 11.40
N GLY A 131 33.42 -12.78 10.73
CA GLY A 131 32.70 -11.51 10.77
C GLY A 131 33.07 -10.56 11.92
N ALA A 132 34.09 -10.89 12.73
CA ALA A 132 34.58 -10.02 13.80
C ALA A 132 34.98 -8.60 13.31
N ASP A 133 35.53 -8.51 12.09
CA ASP A 133 35.93 -7.23 11.49
C ASP A 133 34.76 -6.25 11.28
N PHE A 134 33.53 -6.77 11.15
CA PHE A 134 32.36 -5.94 10.92
C PHE A 134 31.87 -5.23 12.19
N TYR A 135 32.30 -5.64 13.39
CA TYR A 135 32.05 -4.89 14.62
C TYR A 135 32.62 -3.47 14.57
N ALA A 136 33.68 -3.24 13.78
CA ALA A 136 34.26 -1.92 13.56
C ALA A 136 33.28 -0.90 12.96
N LEU A 137 32.16 -1.36 12.38
CA LEU A 137 31.09 -0.49 11.87
C LEU A 137 30.21 0.12 12.98
N GLY A 138 30.27 -0.39 14.21
CA GLY A 138 29.65 0.24 15.37
C GLY A 138 28.12 0.13 15.44
N PHE A 139 27.54 -0.95 14.90
CA PHE A 139 26.09 -1.21 14.91
C PHE A 139 25.70 -2.43 15.76
N GLY A 140 26.55 -2.83 16.70
CA GLY A 140 26.33 -4.02 17.54
C GLY A 140 26.70 -5.32 16.83
N GLU A 141 26.07 -6.41 17.26
CA GLU A 141 26.31 -7.76 16.73
C GLU A 141 25.81 -7.89 15.28
N PRO A 142 26.67 -8.27 14.31
CA PRO A 142 26.27 -8.44 12.93
C PRO A 142 25.46 -9.72 12.74
N VAL A 143 24.32 -9.61 12.05
CA VAL A 143 23.53 -10.78 11.65
C VAL A 143 24.13 -11.36 10.38
N LEU A 144 24.66 -12.58 10.48
CA LEU A 144 25.27 -13.30 9.37
C LEU A 144 24.18 -14.04 8.58
N VAL A 145 24.09 -13.84 7.27
CA VAL A 145 23.06 -14.48 6.42
C VAL A 145 23.59 -14.92 5.06
N SER A 146 22.92 -15.90 4.45
CA SER A 146 23.03 -16.16 3.01
C SER A 146 21.66 -15.97 2.37
N ALA A 147 21.42 -14.80 1.75
CA ALA A 147 20.19 -14.55 1.02
C ALA A 147 20.04 -15.52 -0.18
N GLU A 148 21.14 -15.88 -0.83
CA GLU A 148 21.11 -16.78 -1.98
C GLU A 148 20.68 -18.19 -1.58
N HIS A 149 21.27 -18.74 -0.50
CA HIS A 149 20.97 -20.09 0.00
C HIS A 149 19.88 -20.13 1.07
N ALA A 150 19.28 -18.99 1.41
CA ALA A 150 18.25 -18.83 2.43
C ALA A 150 18.65 -19.32 3.83
N LEU A 151 19.91 -19.10 4.21
CA LEU A 151 20.47 -19.47 5.51
C LEU A 151 20.33 -18.31 6.51
N ASN A 152 19.97 -18.66 7.76
CA ASN A 152 19.89 -17.78 8.91
C ASN A 152 18.98 -16.54 8.76
N LEU A 153 17.97 -16.64 7.90
CA LEU A 153 17.03 -15.54 7.67
C LEU A 153 16.06 -15.33 8.86
N ASP A 154 15.81 -16.37 9.64
CA ASP A 154 15.02 -16.35 10.87
C ASP A 154 15.63 -15.44 11.94
N GLU A 155 16.94 -15.51 12.18
CA GLU A 155 17.64 -14.59 13.08
C GLU A 155 17.51 -13.14 12.60
N LEU A 156 17.67 -12.91 11.28
CA LEU A 156 17.44 -11.58 10.70
C LEU A 156 16.00 -11.09 10.90
N PHE A 157 15.00 -11.97 10.76
CA PHE A 157 13.61 -11.61 11.01
C PHE A 157 13.34 -11.28 12.50
N GLU A 158 13.97 -12.00 13.43
CA GLU A 158 13.89 -11.70 14.86
C GLU A 158 14.56 -10.36 15.21
N ALA A 159 15.74 -10.10 14.63
CA ALA A 159 16.42 -8.81 14.73
C ALA A 159 15.56 -7.66 14.16
N ILE A 160 14.87 -7.88 13.04
CA ILE A 160 13.92 -6.90 12.50
C ILE A 160 12.81 -6.64 13.51
N VAL A 161 12.07 -7.68 13.92
CA VAL A 161 10.86 -7.53 14.74
C VAL A 161 11.16 -6.93 16.12
N SER A 162 12.30 -7.24 16.72
CA SER A 162 12.73 -6.68 18.01
C SER A 162 13.02 -5.17 17.95
N HIS A 163 13.48 -4.65 16.82
CA HIS A 163 13.75 -3.22 16.62
C HIS A 163 12.58 -2.44 16.04
N LEU A 164 11.54 -3.13 15.53
CA LEU A 164 10.34 -2.44 15.04
C LEU A 164 9.58 -1.79 16.21
N PRO A 165 9.07 -0.55 16.04
CA PRO A 165 8.26 0.10 17.05
C PRO A 165 7.08 -0.80 17.44
N PRO A 166 6.68 -0.84 18.73
CA PRO A 166 5.63 -1.71 19.20
C PRO A 166 4.37 -1.52 18.37
N ALA A 167 3.68 -2.63 18.08
CA ALA A 167 2.41 -2.58 17.36
C ALA A 167 1.42 -1.76 18.21
N VAL A 168 1.09 -0.56 17.75
CA VAL A 168 0.10 0.28 18.40
C VAL A 168 -1.26 -0.36 18.14
N ALA A 169 -1.97 -0.76 19.20
CA ALA A 169 -3.34 -1.23 19.09
C ALA A 169 -4.17 -0.20 18.30
N GLU A 170 -5.04 -0.68 17.41
CA GLU A 170 -5.93 0.23 16.70
C GLU A 170 -6.83 0.92 17.72
N ASP A 171 -6.72 2.24 17.82
CA ASP A 171 -7.79 3.04 18.40
C ASP A 171 -9.06 2.73 17.59
N GLU A 172 -10.03 2.11 18.25
CA GLU A 172 -11.42 2.01 17.81
C GLU A 172 -12.08 3.40 17.90
N THR A 173 -11.44 4.42 17.33
CA THR A 173 -12.11 5.70 17.11
C THR A 173 -13.24 5.46 16.11
N ALA A 174 -14.45 5.90 16.44
CA ALA A 174 -15.60 5.87 15.53
C ALA A 174 -15.41 6.76 14.27
N ALA A 175 -14.32 7.52 14.20
CA ALA A 175 -14.01 8.41 13.09
C ALA A 175 -13.62 7.64 11.81
N VAL A 176 -14.15 8.07 10.66
CA VAL A 176 -13.77 7.53 9.35
C VAL A 176 -12.41 8.10 8.96
N LYS A 177 -11.42 7.22 8.75
CA LYS A 177 -10.05 7.64 8.39
C LYS A 177 -9.95 7.83 6.87
N VAL A 178 -9.58 9.02 6.43
CA VAL A 178 -9.56 9.40 5.01
C VAL A 178 -8.16 9.82 4.57
N ALA A 179 -7.61 9.14 3.56
CA ALA A 179 -6.34 9.52 2.94
C ALA A 179 -6.57 10.23 1.60
N ILE A 180 -5.69 11.17 1.25
CA ILE A 180 -5.71 11.89 -0.02
C ILE A 180 -4.39 11.64 -0.75
N ILE A 181 -4.44 10.85 -1.82
CA ILE A 181 -3.27 10.49 -2.63
C ILE A 181 -3.43 11.00 -4.06
N GLY A 182 -2.34 10.97 -4.81
CA GLY A 182 -2.29 11.45 -6.19
C GLY A 182 -0.87 11.89 -6.55
N ARG A 183 -0.59 12.03 -7.84
CA ARG A 183 0.69 12.56 -8.33
C ARG A 183 1.05 13.93 -7.76
N PRO A 184 2.33 14.35 -7.83
CA PRO A 184 2.70 15.74 -7.59
C PRO A 184 1.83 16.71 -8.41
N ASN A 185 1.50 17.88 -7.85
CA ASN A 185 0.80 18.98 -8.54
C ASN A 185 -0.65 18.75 -9.03
N VAL A 186 -1.27 17.59 -8.76
CA VAL A 186 -2.71 17.34 -9.08
C VAL A 186 -3.68 18.13 -8.19
N GLY A 187 -3.19 18.85 -7.19
CA GLY A 187 -3.98 19.73 -6.32
C GLY A 187 -4.41 19.15 -4.96
N LYS A 188 -3.68 18.17 -4.42
CA LYS A 188 -3.92 17.59 -3.07
C LYS A 188 -4.04 18.66 -1.97
N SER A 189 -3.06 19.57 -1.88
CA SER A 189 -3.05 20.63 -0.85
C SER A 189 -4.21 21.61 -1.04
N SER A 190 -4.55 21.94 -2.29
CA SER A 190 -5.71 22.76 -2.59
C SER A 190 -7.00 22.09 -2.14
N LEU A 191 -7.16 20.78 -2.38
CA LEU A 191 -8.36 20.05 -1.95
C LEU A 191 -8.45 19.99 -0.43
N VAL A 192 -7.36 19.70 0.27
CA VAL A 192 -7.33 19.73 1.74
C VAL A 192 -7.80 21.07 2.25
N ASN A 193 -7.25 22.18 1.76
CA ASN A 193 -7.64 23.51 2.20
C ASN A 193 -9.10 23.83 1.87
N ALA A 194 -9.58 23.44 0.69
CA ALA A 194 -10.97 23.62 0.31
C ALA A 194 -11.91 22.85 1.25
N LEU A 195 -11.60 21.59 1.57
CA LEU A 195 -12.38 20.78 2.51
C LEU A 195 -12.38 21.36 3.93
N LEU A 196 -11.26 21.94 4.37
CA LEU A 196 -11.17 22.58 5.69
C LEU A 196 -11.91 23.91 5.78
N GLY A 197 -12.12 24.58 4.64
CA GLY A 197 -12.83 25.85 4.54
C GLY A 197 -14.33 25.72 4.19
N GLU A 198 -14.84 24.50 4.02
CA GLU A 198 -16.27 24.26 3.77
C GLU A 198 -17.09 24.63 5.00
N GLU A 199 -18.19 25.38 4.83
CA GLU A 199 -19.01 25.94 5.92
C GLU A 199 -19.49 24.90 6.95
N ARG A 200 -19.66 23.65 6.51
CA ARG A 200 -20.20 22.54 7.32
C ARG A 200 -19.12 21.68 7.98
N VAL A 201 -17.85 22.01 7.77
CA VAL A 201 -16.71 21.25 8.29
C VAL A 201 -16.14 22.00 9.48
N ILE A 202 -16.10 21.33 10.63
CA ILE A 202 -15.54 21.87 11.87
C ILE A 202 -14.27 21.11 12.20
N VAL A 203 -13.17 21.83 12.45
CA VAL A 203 -11.93 21.23 12.96
C VAL A 203 -12.11 20.95 14.44
N SER A 204 -11.99 19.68 14.84
CA SER A 204 -12.14 19.27 16.23
C SER A 204 -10.83 19.47 16.99
N SER A 205 -10.90 20.01 18.21
CA SER A 205 -9.75 20.18 19.10
C SER A 205 -9.64 19.09 20.15
N VAL A 206 -10.44 18.02 20.08
CA VAL A 206 -10.54 16.98 21.13
C VAL A 206 -9.15 16.36 21.39
N PRO A 207 -8.57 16.56 22.58
CA PRO A 207 -7.29 15.96 22.96
C PRO A 207 -7.48 14.45 23.19
N GLY A 208 -6.70 13.63 22.49
CA GLY A 208 -6.78 12.17 22.58
C GLY A 208 -6.23 11.43 21.35
N THR A 209 -6.11 12.12 20.22
CA THR A 209 -5.47 11.59 18.99
C THR A 209 -3.99 11.98 18.87
N THR A 210 -3.42 12.53 19.95
CA THR A 210 -2.08 13.11 20.04
C THR A 210 -0.97 12.06 20.07
N ARG A 211 -0.70 11.43 18.92
CA ARG A 211 0.60 10.79 18.69
C ARG A 211 1.24 11.16 17.36
N ASP A 212 0.44 11.39 16.33
CA ASP A 212 0.93 11.91 15.05
C ASP A 212 0.45 13.36 14.89
N ALA A 213 1.34 14.33 15.06
CA ALA A 213 1.09 15.78 14.85
C ALA A 213 0.78 16.16 13.37
N VAL A 214 0.36 15.18 12.58
CA VAL A 214 0.35 15.17 11.11
C VAL A 214 -1.06 14.95 10.56
N ASP A 215 -1.98 14.36 11.33
CA ASP A 215 -3.36 14.11 10.93
C ASP A 215 -4.29 15.24 11.39
N THR A 216 -5.39 15.48 10.65
CA THR A 216 -6.36 16.54 10.99
C THR A 216 -7.73 15.93 11.32
N PRO A 217 -8.21 16.02 12.57
CA PRO A 217 -9.56 15.60 12.94
C PRO A 217 -10.61 16.61 12.47
N LEU A 218 -11.71 16.11 11.90
CA LEU A 218 -12.80 16.91 11.35
C LEU A 218 -14.15 16.34 11.76
N ARG A 219 -15.17 17.20 11.82
CA ARG A 219 -16.56 16.81 11.98
C ARG A 219 -17.39 17.38 10.82
N PHE A 220 -18.21 16.53 10.21
CA PHE A 220 -19.16 16.91 9.16
C PHE A 220 -20.49 16.19 9.39
N GLN A 221 -21.60 16.93 9.52
CA GLN A 221 -22.94 16.38 9.77
C GLN A 221 -22.98 15.34 10.91
N GLU A 222 -22.42 15.67 12.06
CA GLU A 222 -22.33 14.80 13.26
C GLU A 222 -21.43 13.56 13.12
N GLN A 223 -20.83 13.32 11.96
CA GLN A 223 -19.86 12.24 11.76
C GLN A 223 -18.43 12.77 11.92
N ASP A 224 -17.63 12.07 12.73
CA ASP A 224 -16.21 12.37 12.90
C ASP A 224 -15.38 11.72 11.78
N PHE A 225 -14.37 12.44 11.32
CA PHE A 225 -13.41 12.04 10.29
C PHE A 225 -11.99 12.34 10.78
N LEU A 226 -11.04 11.58 10.26
CA LEU A 226 -9.61 11.86 10.43
C LEU A 226 -8.95 11.94 9.06
N LEU A 227 -8.50 13.13 8.65
CA LEU A 227 -7.67 13.27 7.45
C LEU A 227 -6.24 12.84 7.77
N ILE A 228 -5.80 11.78 7.11
CA ILE A 228 -4.48 11.17 7.29
C ILE A 228 -3.42 11.94 6.50
N ASP A 229 -2.26 12.16 7.12
CA ASP A 229 -1.06 12.75 6.51
C ASP A 229 -1.27 14.14 5.87
N THR A 230 -1.90 15.03 6.63
CA THR A 230 -2.09 16.43 6.20
C THR A 230 -0.81 17.26 6.26
N ALA A 231 0.15 16.92 7.14
CA ALA A 231 1.42 17.64 7.24
C ALA A 231 2.35 17.36 6.04
N GLY A 232 2.39 16.15 5.47
CA GLY A 232 3.14 15.87 4.24
C GLY A 232 2.63 16.68 3.03
N ILE A 233 1.31 16.95 3.01
CA ILE A 233 0.64 17.79 2.01
C ILE A 233 0.95 19.29 2.23
N ARG A 234 1.13 19.74 3.48
CA ARG A 234 1.48 21.13 3.85
C ARG A 234 2.99 21.43 3.76
N ALA A 235 3.86 20.46 4.03
CA ALA A 235 5.32 20.62 4.03
C ALA A 235 5.93 20.87 2.63
N ARG A 236 5.25 20.44 1.56
CA ARG A 236 5.64 20.72 0.17
C ARG A 236 5.68 22.20 -0.19
N VAL A 237 5.00 23.05 0.57
CA VAL A 237 5.07 24.51 0.39
C VAL A 237 6.42 25.06 0.84
N ARG A 238 7.14 24.40 1.77
CA ARG A 238 8.45 24.86 2.30
C ARG A 238 9.66 24.14 1.69
N ALA A 239 9.50 22.91 1.21
CA ALA A 239 10.61 22.11 0.66
C ALA A 239 11.17 22.65 -0.68
N ARG A 240 10.47 23.57 -1.35
CA ARG A 240 11.01 24.28 -2.53
C ARG A 240 12.22 25.18 -2.22
N SER A 241 12.48 25.47 -0.94
CA SER A 241 13.56 26.37 -0.51
C SER A 241 14.90 25.67 -0.25
N ARG A 242 14.99 24.33 -0.38
CA ARG A 242 16.24 23.58 -0.25
C ARG A 242 16.44 22.76 -1.52
N GLY A 243 16.92 23.42 -2.57
CA GLY A 243 17.36 22.73 -3.79
C GLY A 243 18.38 21.67 -3.41
N HIS A 244 18.17 20.44 -3.89
CA HIS A 244 19.09 19.28 -3.99
C HIS A 244 18.35 17.93 -4.06
N ALA A 245 17.01 17.90 -3.98
CA ALA A 245 16.26 16.66 -4.27
C ALA A 245 16.08 16.48 -5.79
N SER A 246 16.73 15.47 -6.35
CA SER A 246 16.54 14.96 -7.71
C SER A 246 15.10 14.48 -7.96
N GLN A 247 14.62 14.52 -9.21
CA GLN A 247 13.23 14.19 -9.56
C GLN A 247 12.80 12.78 -9.10
N GLY A 248 13.71 11.80 -9.16
CA GLY A 248 13.45 10.41 -8.73
C GLY A 248 13.21 10.25 -7.23
N ALA A 249 13.97 10.98 -6.39
CA ALA A 249 13.78 10.98 -4.94
C ALA A 249 12.40 11.54 -4.56
N VAL A 250 11.97 12.63 -5.20
CA VAL A 250 10.65 13.26 -4.96
C VAL A 250 9.49 12.32 -5.32
N GLU A 251 9.65 11.54 -6.39
CA GLU A 251 8.66 10.55 -6.81
C GLU A 251 8.55 9.39 -5.82
N TYR A 252 9.68 8.80 -5.42
CA TYR A 252 9.72 7.74 -4.41
C TYR A 252 9.05 8.14 -3.09
N TYR A 253 9.43 9.30 -2.55
CA TYR A 253 8.83 9.82 -1.32
C TYR A 253 7.32 10.05 -1.43
N SER A 254 6.83 10.34 -2.64
CA SER A 254 5.39 10.48 -2.88
C SER A 254 4.66 9.15 -2.76
N VAL A 255 5.26 8.07 -3.25
CA VAL A 255 4.66 6.73 -3.27
C VAL A 255 4.68 6.09 -1.89
N LEU A 256 5.81 6.17 -1.17
CA LEU A 256 5.90 5.61 0.18
C LEU A 256 4.90 6.26 1.15
N ARG A 257 4.77 7.59 1.10
CA ARG A 257 3.78 8.31 1.90
C ARG A 257 2.35 7.94 1.51
N ALA A 258 2.09 7.74 0.22
CA ALA A 258 0.80 7.24 -0.24
C ALA A 258 0.51 5.84 0.35
N LEU A 259 1.47 4.91 0.34
CA LEU A 259 1.32 3.57 0.95
C LEU A 259 1.00 3.66 2.45
N GLN A 260 1.77 4.46 3.20
CA GLN A 260 1.56 4.64 4.64
C GLN A 260 0.21 5.30 4.95
N ALA A 261 -0.18 6.33 4.19
CA ALA A 261 -1.46 7.02 4.38
C ALA A 261 -2.64 6.09 4.06
N VAL A 262 -2.56 5.34 2.96
CA VAL A 262 -3.59 4.37 2.56
C VAL A 262 -3.77 3.28 3.61
N GLU A 263 -2.67 2.76 4.17
CA GLU A 263 -2.73 1.69 5.18
C GLU A 263 -3.43 2.11 6.47
N ARG A 264 -3.41 3.42 6.79
CA ARG A 264 -4.09 3.98 7.96
C ARG A 264 -5.53 4.43 7.65
N SER A 265 -5.95 4.40 6.38
CA SER A 265 -7.26 4.89 5.94
C SER A 265 -8.32 3.79 5.84
N ASP A 266 -9.58 4.17 6.03
CA ASP A 266 -10.76 3.40 5.61
C ASP A 266 -11.10 3.70 4.15
N VAL A 267 -11.09 4.99 3.79
CA VAL A 267 -11.42 5.50 2.44
C VAL A 267 -10.27 6.34 1.91
N THR A 268 -9.86 6.08 0.68
CA THR A 268 -8.81 6.83 -0.02
C THR A 268 -9.40 7.64 -1.17
N LEU A 269 -9.11 8.93 -1.20
CA LEU A 269 -9.37 9.82 -2.32
C LEU A 269 -8.15 9.81 -3.25
N VAL A 270 -8.31 9.30 -4.47
CA VAL A 270 -7.27 9.30 -5.50
C VAL A 270 -7.50 10.50 -6.41
N LEU A 271 -6.68 11.53 -6.27
CA LEU A 271 -6.79 12.75 -7.07
C LEU A 271 -6.12 12.58 -8.43
N LEU A 272 -6.89 12.93 -9.45
CA LEU A 272 -6.51 12.94 -10.85
C LEU A 272 -6.62 14.37 -11.38
N ASP A 273 -5.81 14.70 -12.38
CA ASP A 273 -5.87 15.99 -13.07
C ASP A 273 -6.77 15.89 -14.31
N ALA A 274 -7.86 16.66 -14.35
CA ALA A 274 -8.75 16.69 -15.51
C ALA A 274 -8.07 17.17 -16.80
N ALA A 275 -7.07 18.07 -16.69
CA ALA A 275 -6.43 18.70 -17.84
C ALA A 275 -5.43 17.76 -18.53
N GLU A 276 -4.76 16.90 -17.77
CA GLU A 276 -3.74 15.98 -18.27
C GLU A 276 -4.27 14.55 -18.52
N PHE A 277 -5.55 14.29 -18.26
CA PHE A 277 -6.13 12.95 -18.22
C PHE A 277 -5.30 12.00 -17.32
N LEU A 278 -5.15 10.72 -17.70
CA LEU A 278 -4.40 9.70 -16.95
C LEU A 278 -2.99 9.53 -17.49
N LEU A 279 -2.00 9.67 -16.62
CA LEU A 279 -0.63 9.19 -16.84
C LEU A 279 -0.43 7.79 -16.22
N GLU A 280 0.64 7.09 -16.61
CA GLU A 280 0.97 5.77 -16.04
C GLU A 280 1.16 5.82 -14.51
N GLN A 281 1.76 6.89 -14.00
CA GLN A 281 1.92 7.08 -12.56
C GLN A 281 0.58 7.25 -11.84
N ASP A 282 -0.46 7.80 -12.49
CA ASP A 282 -1.81 7.87 -11.90
C ASP A 282 -2.41 6.47 -11.72
N LYS A 283 -2.19 5.55 -12.67
CA LYS A 283 -2.62 4.16 -12.56
C LYS A 283 -1.91 3.44 -11.40
N LYS A 284 -0.60 3.66 -11.24
CA LYS A 284 0.19 3.14 -10.12
C LYS A 284 -0.34 3.65 -8.77
N VAL A 285 -0.56 4.95 -8.65
CA VAL A 285 -1.09 5.54 -7.41
C VAL A 285 -2.50 5.03 -7.10
N ALA A 286 -3.35 4.85 -8.12
CA ALA A 286 -4.70 4.28 -7.95
C ALA A 286 -4.69 2.79 -7.56
N ALA A 287 -3.64 2.04 -7.91
CA ALA A 287 -3.49 0.63 -7.53
C ALA A 287 -3.26 0.46 -6.03
N ILE A 288 -2.56 1.40 -5.38
CA ILE A 288 -2.21 1.34 -3.96
C ILE A 288 -3.43 1.07 -3.05
N PRO A 289 -4.51 1.87 -3.06
CA PRO A 289 -5.69 1.60 -2.24
C PRO A 289 -6.45 0.34 -2.65
N HIS A 290 -6.38 -0.05 -3.93
CA HIS A 290 -6.98 -1.31 -4.39
C HIS A 290 -6.30 -2.53 -3.78
N GLU A 291 -4.97 -2.59 -3.85
CA GLU A 291 -4.16 -3.68 -3.31
C GLU A 291 -4.26 -3.74 -1.78
N ALA A 292 -4.20 -2.58 -1.11
CA ALA A 292 -4.42 -2.47 0.32
C ALA A 292 -5.85 -2.84 0.74
N GLY A 293 -6.79 -2.94 -0.20
CA GLY A 293 -8.18 -3.29 0.06
C GLY A 293 -8.93 -2.19 0.79
N ARG A 294 -8.71 -0.93 0.43
CA ARG A 294 -9.37 0.25 1.01
C ARG A 294 -10.57 0.70 0.19
N GLY A 295 -11.52 1.35 0.83
CA GLY A 295 -12.55 2.11 0.10
C GLY A 295 -11.85 3.15 -0.79
N THR A 296 -12.33 3.37 -2.01
CA THR A 296 -11.68 4.27 -2.96
C THR A 296 -12.68 5.13 -3.68
N ILE A 297 -12.35 6.42 -3.82
CA ILE A 297 -13.06 7.41 -4.63
C ILE A 297 -12.05 8.04 -5.57
N LEU A 298 -12.34 8.06 -6.86
CA LEU A 298 -11.56 8.79 -7.86
C LEU A 298 -12.03 10.25 -7.84
N VAL A 299 -11.12 11.19 -7.62
CA VAL A 299 -11.43 12.62 -7.57
C VAL A 299 -10.74 13.30 -8.75
N VAL A 300 -11.51 13.60 -9.79
CA VAL A 300 -11.07 14.33 -10.98
C VAL A 300 -11.10 15.83 -10.66
N ASN A 301 -9.94 16.37 -10.29
CA ASN A 301 -9.74 17.76 -9.91
C ASN A 301 -9.44 18.64 -11.13
N LYS A 302 -9.46 19.97 -10.94
CA LYS A 302 -9.30 20.99 -12.00
C LYS A 302 -10.36 20.90 -13.09
N TRP A 303 -11.55 20.41 -12.74
CA TRP A 303 -12.68 20.28 -13.68
C TRP A 303 -13.21 21.63 -14.19
N ASP A 304 -12.80 22.74 -13.59
CA ASP A 304 -13.02 24.08 -14.10
C ASP A 304 -12.28 24.35 -15.42
N LEU A 305 -11.15 23.68 -15.67
CA LEU A 305 -10.31 23.84 -16.86
C LEU A 305 -10.73 22.95 -18.04
N ALA A 306 -11.55 21.94 -17.80
CA ALA A 306 -12.00 21.03 -18.86
C ALA A 306 -13.05 21.72 -19.76
N GLU A 307 -12.96 21.51 -21.08
CA GLU A 307 -13.99 21.97 -22.03
C GLU A 307 -15.31 21.22 -21.79
N LYS A 308 -16.36 21.99 -21.46
CA LYS A 308 -17.62 21.42 -20.98
C LYS A 308 -18.62 21.29 -22.12
N THR A 309 -18.89 20.05 -22.51
CA THR A 309 -20.11 19.66 -23.23
C THR A 309 -21.02 18.90 -22.28
N SER A 310 -22.28 18.67 -22.67
CA SER A 310 -23.24 17.86 -21.91
C SER A 310 -22.79 16.41 -21.68
N ARG A 311 -21.81 15.90 -22.45
CA ARG A 311 -21.33 14.50 -22.40
C ARG A 311 -19.93 14.33 -21.84
N THR A 312 -19.16 15.42 -21.66
CA THR A 312 -17.73 15.36 -21.28
C THR A 312 -17.48 14.52 -20.02
N ALA A 313 -18.32 14.63 -18.98
CA ALA A 313 -18.14 13.87 -17.74
C ALA A 313 -18.38 12.36 -17.93
N GLN A 314 -19.41 11.97 -18.69
CA GLN A 314 -19.72 10.56 -18.96
C GLN A 314 -18.64 9.91 -19.83
N GLU A 315 -18.15 10.63 -20.84
CA GLU A 315 -17.07 10.17 -21.70
C GLU A 315 -15.76 10.03 -20.93
N TYR A 316 -15.44 10.99 -20.06
CA TYR A 316 -14.27 10.91 -19.18
C TYR A 316 -14.35 9.70 -18.25
N GLU A 317 -15.50 9.50 -17.59
CA GLU A 317 -15.70 8.33 -16.73
C GLU A 317 -15.56 7.03 -17.53
N ARG A 318 -16.17 6.92 -18.72
CA ARG A 318 -16.03 5.75 -19.58
C ARG A 318 -14.56 5.46 -19.90
N ARG A 319 -13.77 6.49 -20.21
CA ARG A 319 -12.32 6.37 -20.44
C ARG A 319 -11.59 5.91 -19.18
N LEU A 320 -11.88 6.47 -17.99
CA LEU A 320 -11.30 5.99 -16.72
C LEU A 320 -11.57 4.49 -16.49
N ARG A 321 -12.79 4.00 -16.78
CA ARG A 321 -13.15 2.57 -16.62
C ARG A 321 -12.43 1.65 -17.60
N MET A 322 -12.05 2.16 -18.77
CA MET A 322 -11.26 1.43 -19.77
C MET A 322 -9.79 1.36 -19.34
N GLU A 323 -9.21 2.48 -18.92
CA GLU A 323 -7.79 2.59 -18.53
C GLU A 323 -7.47 1.95 -17.18
N MET A 324 -8.41 1.97 -16.22
CA MET A 324 -8.24 1.38 -14.88
C MET A 324 -9.33 0.34 -14.59
N PRO A 325 -9.31 -0.81 -15.29
CA PRO A 325 -10.36 -1.82 -15.17
C PRO A 325 -10.40 -2.50 -13.78
N PHE A 326 -9.29 -2.43 -13.03
CA PHE A 326 -9.14 -3.01 -11.69
C PHE A 326 -9.90 -2.23 -10.61
N ILE A 327 -10.19 -0.94 -10.84
CA ILE A 327 -10.84 -0.06 -9.85
C ILE A 327 -12.21 0.45 -10.31
N ARG A 328 -12.89 -0.32 -11.19
CA ARG A 328 -14.22 0.04 -11.71
C ARG A 328 -15.29 0.24 -10.64
N TYR A 329 -15.10 -0.34 -9.46
CA TYR A 329 -16.03 -0.17 -8.33
C TYR A 329 -15.98 1.24 -7.73
N ALA A 330 -14.88 2.00 -7.91
CA ALA A 330 -14.70 3.29 -7.26
C ALA A 330 -15.54 4.39 -7.96
N PRO A 331 -16.39 5.15 -7.25
CA PRO A 331 -17.10 6.28 -7.84
C PRO A 331 -16.11 7.37 -8.29
N ALA A 332 -16.48 8.14 -9.32
CA ALA A 332 -15.72 9.27 -9.81
C ALA A 332 -16.43 10.59 -9.46
N LEU A 333 -15.73 11.48 -8.74
CA LEU A 333 -16.18 12.83 -8.42
C LEU A 333 -15.41 13.84 -9.26
N PHE A 334 -16.15 14.71 -9.95
CA PHE A 334 -15.59 15.80 -10.75
C PHE A 334 -15.73 17.12 -10.00
N LEU A 335 -14.62 17.75 -9.64
CA LEU A 335 -14.59 18.96 -8.82
C LEU A 335 -13.46 19.92 -9.20
N SER A 336 -13.48 21.12 -8.62
CA SER A 336 -12.33 22.02 -8.62
C SER A 336 -12.05 22.50 -7.21
N ALA A 337 -10.90 22.06 -6.68
CA ALA A 337 -10.43 22.52 -5.38
C ALA A 337 -10.10 24.03 -5.35
N ARG A 338 -9.79 24.62 -6.51
CA ARG A 338 -9.45 26.05 -6.60
C ARG A 338 -10.67 26.95 -6.52
N THR A 339 -11.76 26.58 -7.20
CA THR A 339 -12.99 27.38 -7.26
C THR A 339 -14.03 26.97 -6.23
N GLY A 340 -13.81 25.85 -5.52
CA GLY A 340 -14.80 25.25 -4.62
C GLY A 340 -15.88 24.45 -5.35
N LEU A 341 -15.85 24.37 -6.68
CA LEU A 341 -16.86 23.66 -7.47
C LEU A 341 -17.00 22.21 -6.99
N ARG A 342 -18.17 21.89 -6.41
CA ARG A 342 -18.56 20.55 -5.95
C ARG A 342 -17.68 19.95 -4.85
N VAL A 343 -16.87 20.74 -4.14
CA VAL A 343 -16.04 20.26 -3.03
C VAL A 343 -16.91 19.66 -1.90
N GLY A 344 -18.03 20.30 -1.57
CA GLY A 344 -19.02 19.77 -0.61
C GLY A 344 -19.65 18.40 -0.95
N ARG A 345 -19.39 17.81 -2.13
CA ARG A 345 -19.81 16.43 -2.46
C ARG A 345 -18.87 15.36 -1.91
N VAL A 346 -17.65 15.73 -1.49
CA VAL A 346 -16.62 14.77 -1.08
C VAL A 346 -17.02 13.99 0.18
N PHE A 347 -17.35 14.67 1.28
CA PHE A 347 -17.72 13.98 2.53
C PHE A 347 -18.99 13.12 2.41
N PRO A 348 -20.07 13.56 1.75
CA PRO A 348 -21.22 12.69 1.47
C PRO A 348 -20.85 11.38 0.75
N GLU A 349 -19.96 11.44 -0.25
CA GLU A 349 -19.53 10.23 -0.96
C GLU A 349 -18.60 9.38 -0.09
N VAL A 350 -17.72 9.99 0.72
CA VAL A 350 -16.90 9.26 1.70
C VAL A 350 -17.77 8.48 2.68
N ILE A 351 -18.83 9.08 3.22
CA ILE A 351 -19.78 8.41 4.13
C ILE A 351 -20.40 7.19 3.43
N ARG A 352 -20.87 7.37 2.20
CA ARG A 352 -21.46 6.29 1.41
C ARG A 352 -20.48 5.15 1.20
N VAL A 353 -19.25 5.44 0.77
CA VAL A 353 -18.21 4.43 0.54
C VAL A 353 -17.78 3.76 1.84
N ALA A 354 -17.66 4.50 2.94
CA ALA A 354 -17.34 3.94 4.25
C ALA A 354 -18.42 2.95 4.73
N ALA A 355 -19.70 3.26 4.52
CA ALA A 355 -20.80 2.36 4.84
C ALA A 355 -20.79 1.08 4.01
N GLU A 356 -20.47 1.18 2.71
CA GLU A 356 -20.28 0.01 1.82
C GLU A 356 -19.06 -0.82 2.23
N TYR A 357 -17.98 -0.16 2.63
CA TYR A 357 -16.73 -0.77 3.08
C TYR A 357 -16.89 -1.60 4.36
N SER A 358 -17.75 -1.16 5.28
CA SER A 358 -18.08 -1.86 6.52
C SER A 358 -19.32 -2.77 6.43
N ARG A 359 -19.97 -2.88 5.27
CA ARG A 359 -21.22 -3.62 5.11
C ARG A 359 -21.05 -5.11 5.40
N ARG A 360 -21.93 -5.65 6.25
CA ARG A 360 -22.08 -7.08 6.50
C ARG A 360 -23.33 -7.62 5.79
N VAL A 361 -23.15 -8.69 5.02
CA VAL A 361 -24.20 -9.40 4.30
C VAL A 361 -24.55 -10.71 5.03
N PRO A 362 -25.83 -10.99 5.28
CA PRO A 362 -26.27 -12.26 5.86
C PRO A 362 -25.94 -13.47 4.96
N THR A 363 -25.36 -14.52 5.54
CA THR A 363 -24.97 -15.76 4.83
C THR A 363 -26.13 -16.37 4.05
N GLY A 364 -27.35 -16.39 4.60
CA GLY A 364 -28.52 -16.96 3.94
C GLY A 364 -28.86 -16.27 2.62
N ARG A 365 -28.97 -14.93 2.65
CA ARG A 365 -29.27 -14.12 1.46
C ARG A 365 -28.14 -14.20 0.42
N LEU A 366 -26.89 -14.21 0.86
CA LEU A 366 -25.74 -14.41 -0.03
C LEU A 366 -25.84 -15.74 -0.79
N ASN A 367 -26.12 -16.85 -0.10
CA ASN A 367 -26.23 -18.16 -0.74
C ASN A 367 -27.46 -18.28 -1.64
N GLN A 368 -28.56 -17.62 -1.32
CA GLN A 368 -29.71 -17.53 -2.22
C GLN A 368 -29.33 -16.84 -3.53
N ALA A 369 -28.75 -15.64 -3.47
CA ALA A 369 -28.35 -14.89 -4.66
C ALA A 369 -27.31 -15.64 -5.51
N LEU A 370 -26.39 -16.37 -4.86
CA LEU A 370 -25.39 -17.18 -5.56
C LEU A 370 -26.00 -18.40 -6.25
N ARG A 371 -26.98 -19.09 -5.63
CA ARG A 371 -27.67 -20.21 -6.27
C ARG A 371 -28.40 -19.76 -7.53
N GLU A 372 -29.20 -18.71 -7.43
CA GLU A 372 -29.91 -18.12 -8.58
C GLU A 372 -28.95 -17.73 -9.71
N ALA A 373 -27.76 -17.26 -9.38
CA ALA A 373 -26.74 -16.90 -10.36
C ALA A 373 -26.07 -18.11 -11.02
N VAL A 374 -25.76 -19.14 -10.24
CA VAL A 374 -25.18 -20.39 -10.74
C VAL A 374 -26.16 -21.12 -11.65
N ASP A 375 -27.46 -21.10 -11.33
CA ASP A 375 -28.51 -21.71 -12.16
C ASP A 375 -28.64 -21.01 -13.53
N ARG A 376 -28.51 -19.68 -13.56
CA ARG A 376 -28.49 -18.90 -14.81
C ARG A 376 -27.22 -19.12 -15.63
N ARG A 377 -26.07 -19.25 -14.96
CA ARG A 377 -24.77 -19.45 -15.61
C ARG A 377 -23.97 -20.54 -14.92
N HIS A 378 -24.08 -21.74 -15.49
CA HIS A 378 -23.43 -22.93 -14.97
C HIS A 378 -21.90 -22.77 -14.88
N PRO A 379 -21.25 -23.34 -13.86
CA PRO A 379 -19.81 -23.29 -13.71
C PRO A 379 -19.08 -24.03 -14.85
N PRO A 380 -17.90 -23.55 -15.27
CA PRO A 380 -17.13 -24.22 -16.31
C PRO A 380 -16.72 -25.63 -15.88
N SER A 381 -16.78 -26.58 -16.82
CA SER A 381 -16.21 -27.91 -16.67
C SER A 381 -14.78 -27.92 -17.22
N ARG A 382 -13.82 -28.44 -16.45
CA ARG A 382 -12.41 -28.56 -16.87
C ARG A 382 -11.92 -29.99 -16.61
N LYS A 383 -11.36 -30.63 -17.65
CA LYS A 383 -10.90 -32.04 -17.58
C LYS A 383 -11.96 -33.00 -17.01
N GLY A 384 -13.21 -32.86 -17.45
CA GLY A 384 -14.34 -33.70 -16.98
C GLY A 384 -14.83 -33.44 -15.55
N LYS A 385 -14.27 -32.44 -14.84
CA LYS A 385 -14.71 -32.05 -13.49
C LYS A 385 -15.39 -30.69 -13.53
N THR A 386 -16.61 -30.63 -13.00
CA THR A 386 -17.37 -29.38 -12.86
C THR A 386 -17.07 -28.74 -11.50
N LEU A 387 -16.87 -27.42 -11.50
CA LEU A 387 -16.78 -26.64 -10.26
C LEU A 387 -18.11 -26.76 -9.50
N LYS A 388 -18.05 -27.19 -8.24
CA LYS A 388 -19.19 -27.22 -7.32
C LYS A 388 -18.95 -26.20 -6.22
N ILE A 389 -19.86 -25.23 -6.10
CA ILE A 389 -19.90 -24.26 -5.01
C ILE A 389 -20.91 -24.77 -3.99
N TYR A 390 -20.45 -25.09 -2.78
CA TYR A 390 -21.32 -25.63 -1.73
C TYR A 390 -22.05 -24.52 -1.00
N TYR A 391 -21.31 -23.51 -0.56
CA TYR A 391 -21.83 -22.32 0.08
C TYR A 391 -20.75 -21.23 0.12
N ALA A 392 -21.16 -20.00 0.40
CA ALA A 392 -20.28 -18.88 0.66
C ALA A 392 -20.69 -18.13 1.92
N SER A 393 -19.74 -17.51 2.61
CA SER A 393 -19.99 -16.66 3.76
C SER A 393 -19.05 -15.46 3.71
N GLN A 394 -19.55 -14.27 4.07
CA GLN A 394 -18.67 -13.16 4.38
C GLN A 394 -17.93 -13.47 5.68
N ILE A 395 -16.60 -13.40 5.69
CA ILE A 395 -15.77 -13.72 6.87
C ILE A 395 -15.19 -12.46 7.51
N GLN A 396 -15.09 -11.36 6.77
CA GLN A 396 -14.51 -10.11 7.21
C GLN A 396 -15.18 -8.91 6.52
N VAL A 397 -15.18 -7.77 7.20
CA VAL A 397 -15.51 -6.44 6.66
C VAL A 397 -14.23 -5.60 6.59
N LYS A 398 -14.24 -4.49 5.83
CA LYS A 398 -13.09 -3.60 5.68
C LYS A 398 -11.79 -4.32 5.21
N PRO A 399 -11.73 -4.79 3.94
CA PRO A 399 -12.80 -4.83 2.94
C PRO A 399 -13.74 -6.03 3.12
N PRO A 400 -14.95 -5.99 2.54
CA PRO A 400 -15.84 -7.15 2.48
C PRO A 400 -15.15 -8.33 1.82
N THR A 401 -14.99 -9.40 2.60
CA THR A 401 -14.25 -10.61 2.21
C THR A 401 -15.18 -11.80 2.27
N ILE A 402 -15.40 -12.44 1.12
CA ILE A 402 -16.31 -13.57 0.94
C ILE A 402 -15.49 -14.84 0.70
N GLN A 403 -15.70 -15.82 1.55
CA GLN A 403 -15.11 -17.15 1.42
C GLN A 403 -16.13 -18.11 0.82
N PHE A 404 -15.78 -18.71 -0.31
CA PHE A 404 -16.51 -19.77 -1.00
C PHE A 404 -15.91 -21.11 -0.64
N TRP A 405 -16.78 -22.07 -0.33
CA TRP A 405 -16.41 -23.46 -0.16
C TRP A 405 -16.73 -24.22 -1.43
N VAL A 406 -15.69 -24.76 -2.06
CA VAL A 406 -15.78 -25.44 -3.36
C VAL A 406 -15.19 -26.84 -3.31
N ASN A 407 -15.46 -27.65 -4.33
CA ASN A 407 -14.86 -28.98 -4.47
C ASN A 407 -13.36 -28.92 -4.83
N ASN A 408 -12.97 -28.01 -5.70
CA ASN A 408 -11.57 -27.75 -6.04
C ASN A 408 -11.38 -26.27 -6.44
N PRO A 409 -10.60 -25.48 -5.68
CA PRO A 409 -10.28 -24.09 -6.02
C PRO A 409 -9.65 -23.90 -7.40
N GLU A 410 -8.87 -24.86 -7.90
CA GLU A 410 -8.19 -24.78 -9.21
C GLU A 410 -9.17 -24.80 -10.40
N LEU A 411 -10.42 -25.21 -10.17
CA LEU A 411 -11.47 -25.17 -11.20
C LEU A 411 -12.09 -23.78 -11.35
N VAL A 412 -11.78 -22.84 -10.45
CA VAL A 412 -12.32 -21.48 -10.48
C VAL A 412 -11.52 -20.64 -11.49
N HIS A 413 -12.01 -20.61 -12.73
CA HIS A 413 -11.44 -19.75 -13.76
C HIS A 413 -11.69 -18.26 -13.46
N PHE A 414 -10.75 -17.37 -13.84
CA PHE A 414 -10.84 -15.93 -13.55
C PHE A 414 -12.14 -15.29 -14.07
N SER A 415 -12.64 -15.74 -15.22
CA SER A 415 -13.89 -15.23 -15.80
C SER A 415 -15.11 -15.59 -14.95
N TYR A 416 -15.12 -16.76 -14.33
CA TYR A 416 -16.19 -17.20 -13.44
C TYR A 416 -16.10 -16.49 -12.08
N ARG A 417 -14.90 -16.29 -11.56
CA ARG A 417 -14.66 -15.44 -10.38
C ARG A 417 -15.22 -14.04 -10.58
N ARG A 418 -14.95 -13.41 -11.74
CA ARG A 418 -15.49 -12.09 -12.10
C ARG A 418 -17.01 -12.07 -12.21
N PHE A 419 -17.59 -13.13 -12.78
CA PHE A 419 -19.04 -13.29 -12.84
C PHE A 419 -19.68 -13.31 -11.43
N LEU A 420 -19.12 -14.11 -10.51
CA LEU A 420 -19.60 -14.17 -9.13
C LEU A 420 -19.45 -12.81 -8.42
N GLU A 421 -18.32 -12.12 -8.61
CA GLU A 421 -18.11 -10.78 -8.07
C GLU A 421 -19.18 -9.79 -8.56
N ASN A 422 -19.39 -9.73 -9.88
CA ASN A 422 -20.38 -8.82 -10.48
C ASN A 422 -21.78 -9.10 -9.93
N ARG A 423 -22.16 -10.38 -9.81
CA ARG A 423 -23.46 -10.72 -9.25
C ARG A 423 -23.61 -10.29 -7.80
N ILE A 424 -22.58 -10.48 -6.97
CA ILE A 424 -22.58 -10.02 -5.58
C ILE A 424 -22.75 -8.50 -5.54
N ARG A 425 -22.07 -7.76 -6.43
CA ARG A 425 -22.21 -6.30 -6.51
C ARG A 425 -23.61 -5.87 -6.95
N GLU A 426 -24.19 -6.54 -7.93
CA GLU A 426 -25.56 -6.26 -8.39
C GLU A 426 -26.60 -6.44 -7.27
N GLU A 427 -26.47 -7.48 -6.45
CA GLU A 427 -27.43 -7.78 -5.38
C GLU A 427 -27.20 -6.92 -4.12
N PHE A 428 -25.93 -6.67 -3.75
CA PHE A 428 -25.59 -6.12 -2.44
C PHE A 428 -24.87 -4.76 -2.50
N GLY A 429 -24.60 -4.20 -3.68
CA GLY A 429 -23.91 -2.93 -3.85
C GLY A 429 -22.39 -3.07 -3.83
N PHE A 430 -21.73 -2.56 -2.78
CA PHE A 430 -20.28 -2.47 -2.66
C PHE A 430 -19.62 -1.42 -3.58
N THR A 431 -20.36 -0.36 -3.93
CA THR A 431 -19.78 0.80 -4.61
C THR A 431 -18.69 1.43 -3.75
N GLY A 432 -17.55 1.74 -4.36
CA GLY A 432 -16.40 2.30 -3.67
C GLY A 432 -15.54 1.29 -2.91
N THR A 433 -15.93 0.02 -2.78
CA THR A 433 -15.11 -0.98 -2.08
C THR A 433 -14.64 -2.14 -2.98
N PRO A 434 -13.37 -2.56 -2.86
CA PRO A 434 -12.93 -3.83 -3.42
C PRO A 434 -13.63 -4.99 -2.71
N LEU A 435 -13.88 -6.08 -3.43
CA LEU A 435 -14.39 -7.33 -2.88
C LEU A 435 -13.29 -8.38 -2.91
N ARG A 436 -13.00 -9.01 -1.77
CA ARG A 436 -12.04 -10.11 -1.69
C ARG A 436 -12.77 -11.45 -1.74
N LEU A 437 -12.61 -12.19 -2.84
CA LEU A 437 -13.20 -13.52 -2.99
C LEU A 437 -12.11 -14.59 -2.79
N PHE A 438 -12.30 -15.45 -1.78
CA PHE A 438 -11.44 -16.60 -1.51
C PHE A 438 -12.18 -17.90 -1.80
N PHE A 439 -11.51 -18.86 -2.43
CA PHE A 439 -12.07 -20.17 -2.73
C PHE A 439 -11.28 -21.24 -1.97
N ARG A 440 -11.93 -21.94 -1.06
CA ARG A 440 -11.30 -23.02 -0.28
C ARG A 440 -11.94 -24.36 -0.60
N LYS A 441 -11.10 -25.40 -0.68
CA LYS A 441 -11.56 -26.78 -0.79
C LYS A 441 -12.30 -27.14 0.50
N ARG A 442 -13.52 -27.65 0.38
CA ARG A 442 -14.25 -28.20 1.52
C ARG A 442 -13.49 -29.44 2.03
N GLY A 443 -12.93 -29.36 3.24
CA GLY A 443 -12.38 -30.53 3.91
C GLY A 443 -13.49 -31.57 4.14
N ARG A 444 -13.18 -32.86 3.98
CA ARG A 444 -14.03 -33.91 4.56
C ARG A 444 -14.02 -33.67 6.06
N LYS A 445 -15.18 -33.45 6.68
CA LYS A 445 -15.29 -33.63 8.13
C LYS A 445 -14.77 -35.04 8.42
N ALA A 446 -13.84 -35.19 9.38
CA ALA A 446 -13.63 -36.48 10.01
C ALA A 446 -15.01 -36.93 10.50
N ALA A 447 -15.43 -38.12 10.09
CA ALA A 447 -16.58 -38.75 10.70
C ALA A 447 -16.22 -38.91 12.18
N GLU A 448 -16.94 -38.20 13.05
CA GLU A 448 -16.96 -38.51 14.47
C GLU A 448 -17.50 -39.95 14.58
N TYR A 449 -16.64 -40.84 15.07
CA TYR A 449 -17.01 -42.15 15.60
C TYR A 449 -17.30 -42.00 17.09
#